data_AF-A0A8K0EE04-F1
#
_entry.id   AF-A0A8K0EE04-F1
#
_cell.length_a   1.000
_cell.length_b   1.000
_cell.length_c   1.000
_cell.angle_alpha   90.00
_cell.angle_beta   90.00
_cell.angle_gamma   90.00
#
_symmetry.space_group_name_H-M   'P 1'
#
loop_
_entity.id
_entity.type
_entity.pdbx_description
1 polymer ?
#
loop_
_entity_poly.entity_id
_entity_poly.type
_entity_poly.pdbx_seq_one_letter_code
_entity_poly.pdbx_strand_id
1 'polypeptide(L)'
;MAEFQWPWQYNFPPFFTIQPNKDTQAKQLEAWCLLVLSYCRHRRQYSLDVTDAQDSPLFHNQKIGRKLPLEAVYTVLEELRKKGNIEWTDPKKRNRCLIMWRTPEEWGKIIYQWVTSNGMNNTVCTTYELVNGDDTSSQGVMVAAMCIMVTMTTVSGRCVPRDDDMTEVGGFPTQTPCQLFTAMRNLVIRLGNAANATFNEFVDQYPSSSTGCFGHDFTLDGLMSGLRMPYLNWTNLGEEAKVGRIYADLLTFQAYLSEVRHDERRHAEISGTGSFRLMNSTHTTLERLQHLLTKIRVTAQPHHMCYSLPDVEGSDVMTDAEKDPTGDLRVSRDYQVLNNFRWFLRWILSDVIGFRYIHCTQEE
;
A
#
# COMPACT_ATOMS: atom_id res chain seq x y z
N MET A 1 -0.11 39.44 7.04
CA MET A 1 -0.56 38.45 6.02
C MET A 1 -0.60 39.18 4.70
N ALA A 2 0.20 38.77 3.71
CA ALA A 2 0.23 39.43 2.41
C ALA A 2 -1.12 39.26 1.68
N GLU A 3 -1.55 40.26 0.92
CA GLU A 3 -2.75 40.19 0.10
C GLU A 3 -2.49 39.26 -1.12
N PHE A 4 -3.49 38.46 -1.52
CA PHE A 4 -3.36 37.59 -2.69
C PHE A 4 -3.31 38.43 -3.98
N GLN A 5 -2.27 38.23 -4.79
CA GLN A 5 -2.15 38.89 -6.08
C GLN A 5 -2.99 38.17 -7.13
N TRP A 6 -4.10 38.80 -7.53
CA TRP A 6 -4.97 38.27 -8.57
C TRP A 6 -4.33 38.42 -9.95
N PRO A 7 -4.39 37.39 -10.81
CA PRO A 7 -3.91 37.48 -12.17
C PRO A 7 -4.80 38.42 -13.00
N TRP A 8 -4.26 39.04 -14.04
CA TRP A 8 -5.00 40.01 -14.86
C TRP A 8 -6.29 39.42 -15.47
N GLN A 9 -6.27 38.11 -15.80
CA GLN A 9 -7.42 37.38 -16.33
C GLN A 9 -8.63 37.43 -15.37
N TYR A 10 -8.41 37.49 -14.05
CA TYR A 10 -9.49 37.55 -13.06
C TYR A 10 -10.30 38.85 -13.13
N ASN A 11 -9.71 39.93 -13.65
CA ASN A 11 -10.42 41.19 -13.89
C ASN A 11 -10.99 41.31 -15.32
N PHE A 12 -10.83 40.27 -16.15
CA PHE A 12 -11.31 40.25 -17.53
C PHE A 12 -12.70 39.58 -17.59
N PRO A 13 -13.79 40.30 -17.90
CA PRO A 13 -15.15 39.74 -17.81
C PRO A 13 -15.40 38.46 -18.62
N PRO A 14 -14.85 38.28 -19.85
CA PRO A 14 -14.99 37.04 -20.60
C PRO A 14 -14.36 35.81 -19.93
N PHE A 15 -13.47 35.98 -18.96
CA PHE A 15 -12.82 34.88 -18.24
C PHE A 15 -13.81 34.03 -17.41
N PHE A 16 -14.94 34.62 -17.00
CA PHE A 16 -16.01 33.95 -16.24
C PHE A 16 -17.04 33.23 -17.14
N THR A 17 -16.84 33.23 -18.45
CA THR A 17 -17.67 32.51 -19.42
C THR A 17 -16.79 31.55 -20.21
N ILE A 18 -17.12 30.26 -20.22
CA ILE A 18 -16.36 29.26 -21.00
C ILE A 18 -16.42 29.62 -22.48
N GLN A 19 -15.25 29.78 -23.08
CA GLN A 19 -15.14 30.19 -24.48
C GLN A 19 -15.49 29.01 -25.42
N PRO A 20 -16.21 29.26 -26.54
CA PRO A 20 -16.60 28.20 -27.47
C PRO A 20 -15.45 27.71 -28.35
N ASN A 21 -14.43 28.55 -28.57
CA ASN A 21 -13.23 28.17 -29.32
C ASN A 21 -12.33 27.29 -28.45
N LYS A 22 -11.98 26.09 -28.93
CA LYS A 22 -11.17 25.09 -28.22
C LYS A 22 -9.79 25.60 -27.81
N ASP A 23 -9.11 26.39 -28.65
CA ASP A 23 -7.76 26.90 -28.33
C ASP A 23 -7.81 27.93 -27.20
N THR A 24 -8.80 28.83 -27.26
CA THR A 24 -9.03 29.83 -26.22
C THR A 24 -9.54 29.19 -24.94
N GLN A 25 -10.41 28.18 -25.06
CA GLN A 25 -10.92 27.40 -23.94
C GLN A 25 -9.79 26.67 -23.20
N ALA A 26 -8.86 26.04 -23.92
CA ALA A 26 -7.72 25.36 -23.30
C ALA A 26 -6.85 26.34 -22.48
N LYS A 27 -6.51 27.50 -23.05
CA LYS A 27 -5.76 28.56 -22.36
C LYS A 27 -6.53 29.12 -21.16
N GLN A 28 -7.85 29.27 -21.29
CA GLN A 28 -8.72 29.72 -20.20
C GLN A 28 -8.72 28.71 -19.04
N LEU A 29 -8.91 27.42 -19.33
CA LEU A 29 -8.93 26.36 -18.33
C LEU A 29 -7.58 26.21 -17.63
N GLU A 30 -6.48 26.34 -18.37
CA GLU A 30 -5.14 26.36 -17.80
C GLU A 30 -4.94 27.54 -16.83
N ALA A 31 -5.35 28.74 -17.21
CA ALA A 31 -5.30 29.91 -16.33
C ALA A 31 -6.18 29.73 -15.08
N TRP A 32 -7.36 29.11 -15.21
CA TRP A 32 -8.20 28.74 -14.07
C TRP A 32 -7.53 27.72 -13.15
N CYS A 33 -6.90 26.69 -13.69
CA CYS A 33 -6.15 25.70 -12.90
C CYS A 33 -5.08 26.39 -12.04
N LEU A 34 -4.27 27.25 -12.66
CA LEU A 34 -3.21 27.99 -11.96
C LEU A 34 -3.76 28.93 -10.88
N LEU A 35 -4.87 29.61 -11.16
CA LEU A 35 -5.55 30.48 -10.20
C LEU A 35 -6.05 29.69 -8.98
N VAL A 36 -6.73 28.56 -9.21
CA VAL A 36 -7.23 27.71 -8.12
C VAL A 36 -6.08 27.22 -7.25
N LEU A 37 -5.02 26.68 -7.84
CA LEU A 37 -3.87 26.16 -7.08
C LEU A 37 -3.14 27.26 -6.30
N SER A 38 -2.92 28.43 -6.91
CA SER A 38 -2.25 29.55 -6.25
C SER A 38 -3.09 30.15 -5.11
N TYR A 39 -4.41 30.27 -5.31
CA TYR A 39 -5.32 30.78 -4.29
C TYR A 39 -5.44 29.83 -3.10
N CYS A 40 -5.64 28.53 -3.35
CA CYS A 40 -5.69 27.51 -2.31
C CYS A 40 -4.36 27.43 -1.54
N ARG A 41 -3.22 27.57 -2.23
CA ARG A 41 -1.88 27.67 -1.61
C ARG A 41 -1.76 28.87 -0.69
N HIS A 42 -2.22 30.03 -1.13
CA HIS A 42 -2.16 31.25 -0.33
C HIS A 42 -3.01 31.16 0.94
N ARG A 43 -4.21 30.57 0.85
CA ARG A 43 -5.11 30.37 1.99
C ARG A 43 -4.82 29.13 2.84
N ARG A 44 -3.83 28.34 2.44
CA ARG A 44 -3.51 27.03 3.03
C ARG A 44 -4.69 26.07 3.09
N GLN A 45 -5.52 26.08 2.06
CA GLN A 45 -6.70 25.22 1.93
C GLN A 45 -6.41 24.02 1.04
N TYR A 46 -6.79 22.84 1.53
CA TYR A 46 -6.61 21.55 0.83
C TYR A 46 -7.93 20.83 0.59
N SER A 47 -9.01 21.24 1.25
CA SER A 47 -10.36 20.74 0.99
C SER A 47 -11.16 21.87 0.38
N LEU A 48 -11.91 21.56 -0.68
CA LEU A 48 -12.82 22.48 -1.34
C LEU A 48 -14.18 21.80 -1.51
N ASP A 49 -15.20 22.43 -0.94
CA ASP A 49 -16.59 22.08 -1.17
C ASP A 49 -17.11 22.89 -2.36
N VAL A 50 -17.68 22.23 -3.38
CA VAL A 50 -18.00 22.88 -4.66
C VAL A 50 -19.10 23.93 -4.50
N THR A 51 -20.07 23.69 -3.61
CA THR A 51 -21.17 24.64 -3.35
C THR A 51 -20.63 25.90 -2.68
N ASP A 52 -19.80 25.75 -1.65
CA ASP A 52 -19.25 26.87 -0.90
C ASP A 52 -18.22 27.65 -1.73
N ALA A 53 -17.47 26.94 -2.58
CA ALA A 53 -16.51 27.54 -3.48
C ALA A 53 -17.18 28.45 -4.51
N GLN A 54 -18.41 28.15 -4.92
CA GLN A 54 -19.11 28.93 -5.94
C GLN A 54 -19.33 30.39 -5.50
N ASP A 55 -19.58 30.61 -4.21
CA ASP A 55 -19.78 31.94 -3.62
C ASP A 55 -18.49 32.54 -3.04
N SER A 56 -17.42 31.76 -2.99
CA SER A 56 -16.08 32.21 -2.64
C SER A 56 -15.55 33.23 -3.66
N PRO A 57 -14.69 34.18 -3.24
CA PRO A 57 -14.04 35.10 -4.16
C PRO A 57 -13.18 34.39 -5.22
N LEU A 58 -12.90 33.09 -5.08
CA LEU A 58 -12.23 32.30 -6.11
C LEU A 58 -13.03 32.26 -7.44
N PHE A 59 -14.34 31.99 -7.38
CA PHE A 59 -15.21 31.86 -8.56
C PHE A 59 -16.19 33.02 -8.74
N HIS A 60 -16.28 33.93 -7.76
CA HIS A 60 -17.11 35.13 -7.81
C HIS A 60 -16.25 36.39 -7.64
N ASN A 61 -16.11 37.16 -8.72
CA ASN A 61 -15.51 38.50 -8.63
C ASN A 61 -16.59 39.58 -8.47
N GLN A 62 -16.73 40.06 -7.23
CA GLN A 62 -17.69 41.11 -6.87
C GLN A 62 -17.37 42.47 -7.53
N LYS A 63 -16.10 42.77 -7.84
CA LYS A 63 -15.69 44.07 -8.41
C LYS A 63 -16.22 44.26 -9.84
N ILE A 64 -16.32 43.17 -10.61
CA ILE A 64 -16.82 43.18 -11.99
C ILE A 64 -18.25 42.61 -12.11
N GLY A 65 -18.84 42.15 -10.99
CA GLY A 65 -20.18 41.53 -10.98
C GLY A 65 -20.27 40.27 -11.83
N ARG A 66 -19.23 39.42 -11.83
CA ARG A 66 -19.20 38.16 -12.58
C ARG A 66 -18.94 36.97 -11.68
N LYS A 67 -19.66 35.88 -11.94
CA LYS A 67 -19.58 34.60 -11.24
C LYS A 67 -19.48 33.48 -12.28
N LEU A 68 -18.59 32.53 -12.04
CA LEU A 68 -18.44 31.35 -12.89
C LEU A 68 -19.64 30.41 -12.63
N PRO A 69 -20.38 29.97 -13.66
CA PRO A 69 -21.50 29.05 -13.46
C PRO A 69 -21.01 27.69 -12.96
N LEU A 70 -21.87 26.96 -12.24
CA LEU A 70 -21.51 25.72 -11.58
C LEU A 70 -20.95 24.65 -12.55
N GLU A 71 -21.55 24.54 -13.73
CA GLU A 71 -21.08 23.65 -14.80
C GLU A 71 -19.64 23.95 -15.24
N ALA A 72 -19.28 25.24 -15.30
CA ALA A 72 -17.94 25.67 -15.65
C ALA A 72 -16.95 25.40 -14.52
N VAL A 73 -17.37 25.51 -13.25
CA VAL A 73 -16.55 25.12 -12.10
C VAL A 73 -16.22 23.63 -12.17
N TYR A 74 -17.21 22.76 -12.40
CA TYR A 74 -16.97 21.33 -12.57
C TYR A 74 -16.03 21.02 -13.73
N THR A 75 -16.12 21.77 -14.84
CA THR A 75 -15.20 21.63 -15.98
C THR A 75 -13.76 21.95 -15.57
N VAL A 76 -13.54 23.03 -14.81
CA VAL A 76 -12.20 23.39 -14.29
C VAL A 76 -11.67 22.33 -13.33
N LEU A 77 -12.51 21.83 -12.41
CA LEU A 77 -12.12 20.80 -11.44
C LEU A 77 -11.80 19.47 -12.12
N GLU A 78 -12.51 19.11 -13.19
CA GLU A 78 -12.23 17.91 -13.97
C GLU A 78 -10.89 18.02 -14.73
N GLU A 79 -10.54 19.19 -15.26
CA GLU A 79 -9.21 19.42 -15.84
C GLU A 79 -8.10 19.32 -14.78
N LEU A 80 -8.33 19.85 -13.57
CA LEU A 80 -7.40 19.69 -12.45
C LEU A 80 -7.26 18.22 -12.01
N ARG A 81 -8.35 17.45 -12.06
CA ARG A 81 -8.34 16.00 -11.81
C ARG A 81 -7.51 15.25 -12.85
N LYS A 82 -7.65 15.58 -14.15
CA LYS A 82 -6.83 14.99 -15.22
C LYS A 82 -5.34 15.27 -15.04
N LYS A 83 -4.99 16.43 -14.50
CA LYS A 83 -3.61 16.81 -14.15
C LYS A 83 -3.11 16.18 -12.84
N GLY A 84 -3.94 15.42 -12.12
CA GLY A 84 -3.56 14.77 -10.86
C GLY A 84 -3.48 15.71 -9.66
N ASN A 85 -4.05 16.91 -9.74
CA ASN A 85 -4.03 17.90 -8.66
C ASN A 85 -5.28 17.88 -7.79
N ILE A 86 -6.30 17.09 -8.16
CA ILE A 86 -7.54 16.95 -7.40
C ILE A 86 -7.96 15.49 -7.29
N GLU A 87 -8.43 15.12 -6.10
CA GLU A 87 -9.11 13.85 -5.83
C GLU A 87 -10.47 14.12 -5.19
N TRP A 88 -11.52 13.44 -5.66
CA TRP A 88 -12.87 13.58 -5.08
C TRP A 88 -12.97 12.71 -3.83
N THR A 89 -13.43 13.27 -2.71
CA THR A 89 -13.60 12.49 -1.47
C THR A 89 -14.68 11.44 -1.62
N ASP A 90 -15.76 11.77 -2.33
CA ASP A 90 -16.83 10.86 -2.70
C ASP A 90 -16.95 10.79 -4.23
N PRO A 91 -16.50 9.69 -4.88
CA PRO A 91 -16.56 9.54 -6.34
C PRO A 91 -17.97 9.66 -6.93
N LYS A 92 -18.98 9.29 -6.13
CA LYS A 92 -20.41 9.27 -6.52
C LYS A 92 -21.09 10.63 -6.36
N LYS A 93 -20.77 11.38 -5.30
CA LYS A 93 -21.46 12.64 -4.97
C LYS A 93 -20.77 13.87 -5.57
N ARG A 94 -19.44 13.84 -5.75
CA ARG A 94 -18.64 14.95 -6.31
C ARG A 94 -18.91 16.32 -5.66
N ASN A 95 -19.26 16.34 -4.36
CA ASN A 95 -19.53 17.59 -3.65
C ASN A 95 -18.25 18.19 -3.05
N ARG A 96 -17.32 17.34 -2.59
CA ARG A 96 -16.09 17.76 -1.93
C ARG A 96 -14.88 17.15 -2.60
N CYS A 97 -13.84 17.96 -2.75
CA CYS A 97 -12.61 17.56 -3.39
C CYS A 97 -11.39 17.99 -2.58
N LEU A 98 -10.37 17.15 -2.64
CA LEU A 98 -9.05 17.39 -2.06
C LEU A 98 -8.18 18.05 -3.14
N ILE A 99 -7.68 19.25 -2.86
CA ILE A 99 -6.81 20.04 -3.74
C ILE A 99 -5.36 19.87 -3.31
N MET A 100 -4.53 19.52 -4.29
CA MET A 100 -3.11 19.30 -4.14
C MET A 100 -2.39 20.38 -4.94
N TRP A 101 -1.67 21.30 -4.27
CA TRP A 101 -0.96 22.39 -4.97
C TRP A 101 0.28 21.92 -5.73
N ARG A 102 0.74 20.71 -5.40
CA ARG A 102 1.72 19.92 -6.14
C ARG A 102 1.20 18.51 -6.19
N THR A 103 1.57 17.78 -7.23
CA THR A 103 1.14 16.39 -7.38
C THR A 103 1.77 15.50 -6.31
N PRO A 104 1.16 14.34 -5.99
CA PRO A 104 1.76 13.38 -5.06
C PRO A 104 3.17 12.95 -5.49
N GLU A 105 3.40 12.82 -6.80
CA GLU A 105 4.68 12.44 -7.38
C GLU A 105 5.77 13.50 -7.15
N GLU A 106 5.43 14.78 -7.27
CA GLU A 106 6.34 15.89 -6.97
C GLU A 106 6.67 15.95 -5.48
N TRP A 107 5.66 15.76 -4.62
CA TRP A 107 5.86 15.68 -3.17
C TRP A 107 6.78 14.52 -2.79
N GLY A 108 6.58 13.34 -3.37
CA GLY A 108 7.43 12.18 -3.15
C GLY A 108 8.89 12.45 -3.51
N LYS A 109 9.15 13.17 -4.61
CA LYS A 109 10.51 13.58 -5.00
C LYS A 109 11.15 14.53 -4.00
N ILE A 110 10.40 15.52 -3.52
CA ILE A 110 10.89 16.51 -2.54
C ILE A 110 11.25 15.81 -1.23
N ILE A 111 10.36 14.95 -0.73
CA ILE A 111 10.58 14.19 0.50
C ILE A 111 11.78 13.27 0.35
N TYR A 112 11.86 12.52 -0.75
CA TYR A 112 12.99 11.63 -1.02
C TYR A 112 14.33 12.40 -1.11
N GLN A 113 14.34 13.55 -1.77
CA GLN A 113 15.51 14.41 -1.85
C GLN A 113 15.92 14.92 -0.46
N TRP A 114 14.96 15.30 0.38
CA TRP A 114 15.21 15.72 1.75
C TRP A 114 15.79 14.58 2.59
N VAL A 115 15.18 13.39 2.55
CA VAL A 115 15.68 12.18 3.24
C VAL A 115 17.11 11.84 2.81
N THR A 116 17.38 11.89 1.51
CA THR A 116 18.71 11.65 0.94
C THR A 116 19.73 12.71 1.40
N SER A 117 19.33 13.99 1.43
CA SER A 117 20.21 15.10 1.83
C SER A 117 20.57 15.05 3.32
N ASN A 118 19.67 14.52 4.15
CA ASN A 118 19.89 14.32 5.59
C ASN A 118 20.52 12.96 5.92
N GLY A 119 20.87 12.14 4.92
CA GLY A 119 21.49 10.83 5.16
C GLY A 119 20.58 9.80 5.82
N MET A 120 19.27 10.02 5.84
CA MET A 120 18.27 9.16 6.50
C MET A 120 17.74 8.05 5.57
N ASN A 121 18.58 7.57 4.66
CA ASN A 121 18.22 6.46 3.79
C ASN A 121 18.25 5.15 4.60
N ASN A 122 17.20 4.32 4.48
CA ASN A 122 16.99 3.06 5.23
C ASN A 122 16.69 3.22 6.73
N THR A 123 16.37 4.41 7.21
CA THR A 123 15.88 4.63 8.58
C THR A 123 14.36 4.72 8.59
N VAL A 124 13.74 4.22 9.66
CA VAL A 124 12.32 4.45 9.92
C VAL A 124 12.17 5.86 10.47
N CYS A 125 11.34 6.68 9.83
CA CYS A 125 10.97 8.00 10.33
C CYS A 125 9.47 8.04 10.59
N THR A 126 9.08 8.57 11.73
CA THR A 126 7.66 8.78 12.05
C THR A 126 7.10 9.94 11.25
N THR A 127 5.78 9.95 11.09
CA THR A 127 5.09 11.08 10.48
C THR A 127 5.31 12.37 11.28
N TYR A 128 5.44 12.26 12.60
CA TYR A 128 5.73 13.38 13.48
C TYR A 128 7.12 13.98 13.25
N GLU A 129 8.17 13.16 13.19
CA GLU A 129 9.56 13.61 12.93
C GLU A 129 9.67 14.33 11.59
N LEU A 130 8.94 13.86 10.58
CA LEU A 130 8.88 14.50 9.27
C LEU A 130 8.23 15.89 9.35
N VAL A 131 7.13 16.06 10.08
CA VAL A 131 6.37 17.32 10.14
C VAL A 131 6.98 18.33 11.12
N ASN A 132 7.52 17.85 12.24
CA ASN A 132 7.95 18.65 13.39
C ASN A 132 9.46 18.62 13.64
N GLY A 133 10.26 17.93 12.83
CA GLY A 133 11.72 17.90 12.97
C GLY A 133 12.34 19.30 12.89
N ASP A 134 13.36 19.54 13.71
CA ASP A 134 14.08 20.83 13.76
C ASP A 134 14.65 21.22 12.38
N ASP A 135 15.02 20.23 11.56
CA ASP A 135 15.54 20.39 10.19
C ASP A 135 14.46 20.69 9.13
N THR A 136 13.17 20.51 9.46
CA THR A 136 12.04 20.70 8.53
C THR A 136 11.34 22.06 8.69
N SER A 137 11.73 22.81 9.71
CA SER A 137 11.20 24.13 10.08
C SER A 137 11.26 25.20 8.96
N SER A 138 12.14 25.04 7.97
CA SER A 138 12.24 25.95 6.83
C SER A 138 11.24 25.67 5.69
N GLN A 139 10.54 24.52 5.70
CA GLN A 139 9.57 24.13 4.68
C GLN A 139 8.21 23.75 5.29
N GLY A 140 7.55 24.72 5.93
CA GLY A 140 6.24 24.55 6.61
C GLY A 140 5.04 24.24 5.69
N VAL A 141 5.05 23.07 5.03
CA VAL A 141 4.01 22.66 4.06
C VAL A 141 3.66 21.16 4.15
N MET A 142 3.93 20.49 5.28
CA MET A 142 3.85 19.02 5.36
C MET A 142 2.52 18.45 5.85
N VAL A 143 1.63 19.27 6.41
CA VAL A 143 0.39 18.78 7.05
C VAL A 143 -0.59 18.16 6.04
N ALA A 144 -0.65 18.66 4.80
CA ALA A 144 -1.56 18.11 3.79
C ALA A 144 -0.89 17.22 2.74
N ALA A 145 0.43 17.29 2.60
CA ALA A 145 1.19 16.34 1.80
C ALA A 145 0.98 14.91 2.32
N MET A 146 0.76 14.74 3.64
CA MET A 146 0.49 13.43 4.25
C MET A 146 -0.88 12.84 3.94
N CYS A 147 -1.97 13.61 3.97
CA CYS A 147 -3.30 13.08 3.63
C CYS A 147 -3.38 12.52 2.19
N ILE A 148 -2.53 13.01 1.29
CA ILE A 148 -2.44 12.58 -0.10
C ILE A 148 -1.45 11.42 -0.27
N MET A 149 -0.38 11.35 0.55
CA MET A 149 0.56 10.23 0.49
C MET A 149 -0.06 8.93 1.01
N VAL A 150 -0.88 8.98 2.06
CA VAL A 150 -1.55 7.77 2.61
C VAL A 150 -2.48 7.12 1.58
N THR A 151 -3.07 7.88 0.64
CA THR A 151 -3.93 7.31 -0.42
C THR A 151 -3.16 6.84 -1.66
N MET A 152 -1.99 7.43 -2.00
CA MET A 152 -1.29 7.20 -3.28
C MET A 152 0.04 6.43 -3.20
N THR A 153 0.52 6.00 -2.03
CA THR A 153 1.76 5.21 -1.89
C THR A 153 1.68 3.79 -2.52
N THR A 154 0.55 3.43 -3.14
CA THR A 154 0.38 2.18 -3.89
C THR A 154 1.04 2.16 -5.29
N VAL A 155 1.63 3.26 -5.77
CA VAL A 155 2.07 3.34 -7.19
C VAL A 155 3.59 3.21 -7.42
N SER A 156 4.47 3.34 -6.42
CA SER A 156 5.93 3.31 -6.70
C SER A 156 6.81 2.39 -5.86
N GLY A 157 6.30 1.72 -4.82
CA GLY A 157 7.04 0.66 -4.11
C GLY A 157 8.35 1.08 -3.43
N ARG A 158 8.60 2.39 -3.25
CA ARG A 158 9.86 2.90 -2.66
C ARG A 158 9.78 3.18 -1.15
N CYS A 159 8.59 3.26 -0.58
CA CYS A 159 8.37 3.48 0.85
C CYS A 159 7.26 2.53 1.34
N VAL A 160 7.46 1.87 2.47
CA VAL A 160 6.47 0.98 3.10
C VAL A 160 6.00 1.65 4.40
N PRO A 161 4.71 2.02 4.52
CA PRO A 161 4.18 2.56 5.78
C PRO A 161 4.23 1.48 6.87
N ARG A 162 4.68 1.88 8.06
CA ARG A 162 4.61 1.11 9.30
C ARG A 162 3.57 1.81 10.16
N ASP A 163 2.39 1.21 10.29
CA ASP A 163 1.28 1.81 11.03
C ASP A 163 1.46 1.55 12.53
N ASP A 164 1.83 2.60 13.28
CA ASP A 164 1.58 2.71 14.72
C ASP A 164 0.43 3.71 14.93
N ASP A 165 -0.48 3.37 15.85
CA ASP A 165 -1.70 4.06 16.29
C ASP A 165 -2.01 5.45 15.70
N MET A 166 -2.93 5.50 14.72
CA MET A 166 -3.58 6.71 14.22
C MET A 166 -5.09 6.64 14.47
N THR A 167 -5.51 6.76 15.72
CA THR A 167 -6.93 6.67 16.13
C THR A 167 -7.70 7.99 16.09
N GLU A 168 -7.12 9.12 15.65
CA GLU A 168 -7.81 10.42 15.71
C GLU A 168 -7.69 11.30 14.45
N VAL A 169 -8.01 10.80 13.26
CA VAL A 169 -8.46 11.71 12.17
C VAL A 169 -9.48 11.01 11.26
N GLY A 170 -10.77 11.31 11.47
CA GLY A 170 -11.80 11.34 10.43
C GLY A 170 -11.92 10.13 9.48
N GLY A 171 -12.63 9.10 9.95
CA GLY A 171 -13.38 8.09 9.18
C GLY A 171 -12.96 7.82 7.72
N PHE A 172 -12.08 6.84 7.52
CA PHE A 172 -11.99 6.12 6.24
C PHE A 172 -13.34 5.46 5.91
N PRO A 173 -13.67 5.24 4.62
CA PRO A 173 -14.83 4.42 4.26
C PRO A 173 -14.62 3.02 4.85
N THR A 174 -15.41 2.68 5.87
CA THR A 174 -15.40 1.37 6.52
C THR A 174 -15.65 0.30 5.46
N GLN A 175 -14.62 -0.44 5.08
CA GLN A 175 -14.75 -1.56 4.16
C GLN A 175 -15.60 -2.62 4.85
N THR A 176 -16.63 -3.13 4.17
CA THR A 176 -17.45 -4.17 4.78
C THR A 176 -16.65 -5.46 4.95
N PRO A 177 -16.97 -6.33 5.93
CA PRO A 177 -16.32 -7.62 6.09
C PRO A 177 -16.27 -8.43 4.79
N CYS A 178 -17.34 -8.43 3.99
CA CYS A 178 -17.37 -9.06 2.68
C CYS A 178 -16.30 -8.52 1.72
N GLN A 179 -16.11 -7.20 1.68
CA GLN A 179 -15.07 -6.56 0.84
C GLN A 179 -13.65 -6.90 1.32
N LEU A 180 -13.44 -6.95 2.63
CA LEU A 180 -12.16 -7.32 3.25
C LEU A 180 -11.75 -8.74 2.89
N PHE A 181 -12.64 -9.73 3.09
CA PHE A 181 -12.35 -11.13 2.76
C PHE A 181 -12.28 -11.37 1.25
N THR A 182 -13.00 -10.59 0.43
CA THR A 182 -12.85 -10.63 -1.03
C THR A 182 -11.47 -10.15 -1.47
N ALA A 183 -10.96 -9.06 -0.88
CA ALA A 183 -9.61 -8.58 -1.13
C ALA A 183 -8.56 -9.61 -0.68
N MET A 184 -8.74 -10.18 0.53
CA MET A 184 -7.85 -11.21 1.07
C MET A 184 -7.78 -12.44 0.15
N ARG A 185 -8.93 -12.94 -0.35
CA ARG A 185 -8.98 -14.05 -1.32
C ARG A 185 -8.14 -13.76 -2.55
N ASN A 186 -8.30 -12.57 -3.13
CA ASN A 186 -7.59 -12.20 -4.36
C ASN A 186 -6.07 -12.11 -4.12
N LEU A 187 -5.64 -11.65 -2.94
CA LEU A 187 -4.24 -11.63 -2.55
C LEU A 187 -3.69 -13.05 -2.36
N VAL A 188 -4.43 -13.95 -1.71
CA VAL A 188 -4.03 -15.36 -1.54
C VAL A 188 -3.84 -16.05 -2.90
N ILE A 189 -4.73 -15.83 -3.87
CA ILE A 189 -4.59 -16.39 -5.22
C ILE A 189 -3.31 -15.85 -5.90
N ARG A 190 -3.08 -14.55 -5.83
CA ARG A 190 -1.89 -13.91 -6.41
C ARG A 190 -0.59 -14.39 -5.75
N LEU A 191 -0.61 -14.62 -4.45
CA LEU A 191 0.51 -15.17 -3.68
C LEU A 191 0.74 -16.64 -4.04
N GLY A 192 -0.31 -17.45 -4.15
CA GLY A 192 -0.23 -18.84 -4.58
C GLY A 192 0.40 -18.99 -5.96
N ASN A 193 0.04 -18.13 -6.91
CA ASN A 193 0.66 -18.13 -8.24
C ASN A 193 2.15 -17.78 -8.19
N ALA A 194 2.55 -16.80 -7.37
CA ALA A 194 3.95 -16.44 -7.20
C ALA A 194 4.75 -17.57 -6.51
N ALA A 195 4.20 -18.17 -5.45
CA ALA A 195 4.81 -19.31 -4.76
C ALA A 195 4.99 -20.53 -5.69
N ASN A 196 4.02 -20.80 -6.56
CA ASN A 196 4.14 -21.84 -7.59
C ASN A 196 5.29 -21.54 -8.56
N ALA A 197 5.40 -20.30 -9.03
CA ALA A 197 6.49 -19.88 -9.91
C ALA A 197 7.84 -20.01 -9.21
N THR A 198 7.97 -19.56 -7.96
CA THR A 198 9.21 -19.69 -7.18
C THR A 198 9.64 -21.14 -6.99
N PHE A 199 8.71 -22.05 -6.69
CA PHE A 199 9.05 -23.47 -6.59
C PHE A 199 9.48 -24.07 -7.93
N ASN A 200 8.83 -23.70 -9.03
CA ASN A 200 9.23 -24.21 -10.34
C ASN A 200 10.65 -23.75 -10.70
N GLU A 201 10.96 -22.47 -10.49
CA GLU A 201 12.33 -21.94 -10.66
C GLU A 201 13.33 -22.67 -9.76
N PHE A 202 12.93 -23.05 -8.54
CA PHE A 202 13.77 -23.84 -7.63
C PHE A 202 14.05 -25.24 -8.18
N VAL A 203 13.01 -25.94 -8.64
CA VAL A 203 13.16 -27.30 -9.21
C VAL A 203 13.99 -27.27 -10.49
N ASP A 204 13.82 -26.24 -11.32
CA ASP A 204 14.61 -26.06 -12.54
C ASP A 204 16.09 -25.82 -12.23
N GLN A 205 16.38 -25.08 -11.15
CA GLN A 205 17.75 -24.80 -10.70
C GLN A 205 18.38 -26.00 -9.97
N TYR A 206 17.60 -26.76 -9.21
CA TYR A 206 18.05 -27.90 -8.39
C TYR A 206 17.31 -29.20 -8.75
N PRO A 207 17.51 -29.77 -9.96
CA PRO A 207 16.73 -30.92 -10.43
C PRO A 207 16.94 -32.20 -9.61
N SER A 208 18.11 -32.38 -8.99
CA SER A 208 18.41 -33.54 -8.13
C SER A 208 17.59 -33.59 -6.84
N SER A 209 17.03 -32.46 -6.39
CA SER A 209 16.17 -32.42 -5.20
C SER A 209 14.77 -32.98 -5.45
N SER A 210 14.36 -33.11 -6.73
CA SER A 210 13.07 -33.71 -7.13
C SER A 210 13.00 -35.23 -6.91
N THR A 211 14.15 -35.89 -6.76
CA THR A 211 14.31 -37.35 -6.64
C THR A 211 14.22 -37.88 -5.20
N GLY A 212 13.82 -37.06 -4.24
CA GLY A 212 13.62 -37.49 -2.85
C GLY A 212 14.92 -37.54 -2.06
N CYS A 213 15.49 -36.38 -1.74
CA CYS A 213 16.46 -36.25 -0.65
C CYS A 213 15.72 -36.36 0.70
N PHE A 214 15.23 -37.56 1.02
CA PHE A 214 14.83 -37.93 2.37
C PHE A 214 16.10 -38.22 3.18
N GLY A 215 16.74 -37.17 3.69
CA GLY A 215 17.60 -37.30 4.86
C GLY A 215 16.70 -37.49 6.07
N HIS A 216 16.75 -38.68 6.67
CA HIS A 216 15.86 -39.14 7.74
C HIS A 216 15.98 -38.35 9.07
N ASP A 217 16.78 -37.27 9.10
CA ASP A 217 17.14 -36.53 10.31
C ASP A 217 16.89 -35.01 10.25
N PHE A 218 16.38 -34.45 9.13
CA PHE A 218 15.93 -33.05 9.12
C PHE A 218 14.44 -32.98 9.42
N THR A 219 14.08 -33.19 10.68
CA THR A 219 12.76 -32.79 11.20
C THR A 219 12.77 -31.28 11.33
N LEU A 220 12.03 -30.60 10.46
CA LEU A 220 11.61 -29.21 10.68
C LEU A 220 10.67 -29.20 11.90
N ASP A 221 11.22 -29.37 13.10
CA ASP A 221 10.44 -29.49 14.33
C ASP A 221 9.67 -28.19 14.57
N GLY A 222 10.22 -27.03 14.15
CA GLY A 222 9.50 -25.75 14.09
C GLY A 222 8.33 -25.70 13.08
N LEU A 223 8.40 -26.43 11.95
CA LEU A 223 7.36 -26.44 10.91
C LEU A 223 6.33 -27.58 11.13
N MET A 224 6.72 -28.69 11.76
CA MET A 224 5.87 -29.84 12.05
C MET A 224 5.13 -29.71 13.39
N SER A 225 5.75 -29.14 14.42
CA SER A 225 5.06 -28.81 15.68
C SER A 225 4.30 -27.46 15.59
N GLY A 226 4.79 -26.54 14.75
CA GLY A 226 4.33 -25.15 14.69
C GLY A 226 3.48 -24.74 13.48
N LEU A 227 3.51 -25.42 12.32
CA LEU A 227 2.73 -25.00 11.14
C LEU A 227 1.73 -26.03 10.61
N ARG A 228 1.87 -27.29 10.99
CA ARG A 228 0.96 -28.34 10.58
C ARG A 228 0.17 -28.84 11.78
N MET A 229 -0.85 -28.08 12.20
CA MET A 229 -1.87 -28.69 13.06
C MET A 229 -2.39 -29.95 12.35
N PRO A 230 -2.59 -31.07 13.07
CA PRO A 230 -3.36 -32.19 12.54
C PRO A 230 -4.70 -31.63 12.04
N TYR A 231 -5.11 -32.00 10.82
CA TYR A 231 -6.33 -31.51 10.16
C TYR A 231 -7.57 -31.48 11.08
N LEU A 232 -7.63 -32.41 12.06
CA LEU A 232 -8.67 -32.52 13.08
C LEU A 232 -8.82 -31.30 14.02
N ASN A 233 -7.74 -30.59 14.35
CA ASN A 233 -7.80 -29.44 15.27
C ASN A 233 -8.21 -28.16 14.55
N TRP A 234 -8.02 -28.09 13.23
CA TRP A 234 -8.28 -26.90 12.43
C TRP A 234 -9.78 -26.65 12.19
N THR A 235 -10.56 -27.73 12.02
CA THR A 235 -12.00 -27.62 11.71
C THR A 235 -12.82 -27.02 12.85
N ASN A 236 -12.36 -27.17 14.10
CA ASN A 236 -13.10 -26.78 15.30
C ASN A 236 -12.76 -25.37 15.81
N LEU A 237 -11.84 -24.66 15.16
CA LEU A 237 -11.45 -23.30 15.56
C LEU A 237 -12.44 -22.24 15.06
N GLY A 238 -12.70 -21.23 15.89
CA GLY A 238 -13.46 -20.03 15.52
C GLY A 238 -12.70 -19.15 14.52
N GLU A 239 -13.41 -18.22 13.88
CA GLU A 239 -12.84 -17.35 12.82
C GLU A 239 -11.63 -16.54 13.31
N GLU A 240 -11.74 -15.89 14.47
CA GLU A 240 -10.64 -15.14 15.08
C GLU A 240 -9.38 -16.00 15.29
N ALA A 241 -9.55 -17.19 15.89
CA ALA A 241 -8.44 -18.11 16.15
C ALA A 241 -7.80 -18.62 14.86
N LYS A 242 -8.60 -18.86 13.82
CA LYS A 242 -8.10 -19.24 12.49
C LYS A 242 -7.31 -18.10 11.85
N VAL A 243 -7.84 -16.88 11.87
CA VAL A 243 -7.16 -15.71 11.29
C VAL A 243 -5.85 -15.40 12.02
N GLY A 244 -5.85 -15.44 13.36
CA GLY A 244 -4.64 -15.27 14.18
C GLY A 244 -3.58 -16.34 13.87
N ARG A 245 -3.99 -17.59 13.65
CA ARG A 245 -3.04 -18.66 13.29
C ARG A 245 -2.51 -18.53 11.87
N ILE A 246 -3.38 -18.25 10.89
CA ILE A 246 -2.96 -17.97 9.51
C ILE A 246 -1.91 -16.85 9.51
N TYR A 247 -2.13 -15.82 10.32
CA TYR A 247 -1.22 -14.70 10.46
C TYR A 247 0.15 -15.12 11.02
N ALA A 248 0.19 -15.89 12.11
CA ALA A 248 1.43 -16.41 12.70
C ALA A 248 2.19 -17.34 11.74
N ASP A 249 1.48 -18.26 11.08
CA ASP A 249 2.08 -19.21 10.14
C ASP A 249 2.68 -18.48 8.91
N LEU A 250 2.01 -17.43 8.42
CA LEU A 250 2.53 -16.59 7.33
C LEU A 250 3.79 -15.83 7.74
N LEU A 251 3.89 -15.35 8.98
CA LEU A 251 5.12 -14.74 9.51
C LEU A 251 6.26 -15.75 9.58
N THR A 252 5.97 -16.99 9.99
CA THR A 252 6.98 -18.04 9.97
C THR A 252 7.48 -18.33 8.56
N PHE A 253 6.55 -18.51 7.60
CA PHE A 253 6.95 -18.68 6.20
C PHE A 253 7.73 -17.48 5.66
N GLN A 254 7.44 -16.25 6.10
CA GLN A 254 8.22 -15.08 5.73
C GLN A 254 9.68 -15.19 6.14
N ALA A 255 9.96 -15.66 7.37
CA ALA A 255 11.32 -15.85 7.86
C ALA A 255 12.06 -16.92 7.03
N TYR A 256 11.45 -18.09 6.85
CA TYR A 256 12.06 -19.17 6.05
C TYR A 256 12.27 -18.77 4.58
N LEU A 257 11.30 -18.11 3.93
CA LEU A 257 11.44 -17.63 2.55
C LEU A 257 12.51 -16.54 2.41
N SER A 258 12.66 -15.70 3.44
CA SER A 258 13.75 -14.74 3.48
C SER A 258 15.09 -15.45 3.53
N GLU A 259 15.23 -16.52 4.33
CA GLU A 259 16.45 -17.33 4.37
C GLU A 259 16.75 -17.98 3.01
N VAL A 260 15.76 -18.58 2.34
CA VAL A 260 15.92 -19.13 0.97
C VAL A 260 16.49 -18.07 0.03
N ARG A 261 16.02 -16.81 0.10
CA ARG A 261 16.56 -15.73 -0.73
C ARG A 261 18.00 -15.34 -0.35
N HIS A 262 18.33 -15.31 0.94
CA HIS A 262 19.71 -15.02 1.39
C HIS A 262 20.67 -16.11 0.91
N ASP A 263 20.23 -17.35 0.96
CA ASP A 263 20.97 -18.50 0.46
C ASP A 263 21.26 -18.43 -1.03
N GLU A 264 20.26 -18.09 -1.83
CA GLU A 264 20.45 -17.89 -3.27
C GLU A 264 21.42 -16.76 -3.57
N ARG A 265 21.40 -15.70 -2.75
CA ARG A 265 22.36 -14.61 -2.85
C ARG A 265 23.78 -15.09 -2.53
N ARG A 266 23.97 -15.82 -1.42
CA ARG A 266 25.26 -16.42 -1.03
C ARG A 266 25.77 -17.37 -2.12
N HIS A 267 24.89 -18.22 -2.65
CA HIS A 267 25.23 -19.14 -3.73
C HIS A 267 25.65 -18.40 -5.01
N ALA A 268 24.93 -17.34 -5.41
CA ALA A 268 25.28 -16.54 -6.59
C ALA A 268 26.63 -15.82 -6.45
N GLU A 269 26.98 -15.37 -5.24
CA GLU A 269 28.29 -14.77 -4.93
C GLU A 269 29.43 -15.79 -5.08
N ILE A 270 29.20 -17.05 -4.70
CA ILE A 270 30.21 -18.13 -4.75
C ILE A 270 30.32 -18.75 -6.17
N SER A 271 29.20 -18.98 -6.86
CA SER A 271 29.18 -19.70 -8.14
C SER A 271 29.58 -18.82 -9.33
N GLY A 272 29.52 -17.50 -9.20
CA GLY A 272 29.80 -16.55 -10.29
C GLY A 272 28.81 -16.62 -11.46
N THR A 273 27.78 -17.48 -11.38
CA THR A 273 26.73 -17.65 -12.39
C THR A 273 25.53 -16.78 -12.03
N GLY A 274 25.38 -15.65 -12.74
CA GLY A 274 24.35 -14.63 -12.49
C GLY A 274 22.90 -15.03 -12.83
N SER A 275 22.47 -16.26 -12.53
CA SER A 275 21.06 -16.64 -12.64
C SER A 275 20.29 -16.13 -11.42
N PHE A 276 19.81 -14.89 -11.50
CA PHE A 276 19.01 -14.25 -10.44
C PHE A 276 17.52 -14.65 -10.47
N ARG A 277 17.14 -15.69 -11.21
CA ARG A 277 15.73 -16.03 -11.45
C ARG A 277 15.01 -16.45 -10.17
N LEU A 278 15.59 -17.40 -9.43
CA LEU A 278 15.03 -17.85 -8.16
C LEU A 278 15.07 -16.74 -7.10
N MET A 279 16.13 -15.94 -7.04
CA MET A 279 16.23 -14.79 -6.14
C MET A 279 15.16 -13.71 -6.42
N ASN A 280 14.89 -13.40 -7.69
CA ASN A 280 13.87 -12.43 -8.08
C ASN A 280 12.45 -12.98 -7.86
N SER A 281 12.26 -14.28 -8.09
CA SER A 281 11.00 -14.97 -7.87
C SER A 281 10.66 -15.04 -6.37
N THR A 282 11.63 -15.41 -5.52
CA THR A 282 11.49 -15.39 -4.05
C THR A 282 11.21 -13.98 -3.54
N HIS A 283 11.88 -12.96 -4.06
CA HIS A 283 11.60 -11.56 -3.71
C HIS A 283 10.16 -11.16 -4.03
N THR A 284 9.68 -11.48 -5.23
CA THR A 284 8.29 -11.19 -5.65
C THR A 284 7.27 -11.92 -4.76
N THR A 285 7.57 -13.15 -4.35
CA THR A 285 6.73 -13.93 -3.44
C THR A 285 6.70 -13.32 -2.04
N LEU A 286 7.84 -12.84 -1.52
CA LEU A 286 7.94 -12.15 -0.23
C LEU A 286 7.15 -10.84 -0.22
N GLU A 287 7.23 -10.03 -1.28
CA GLU A 287 6.44 -8.78 -1.38
C GLU A 287 4.93 -9.05 -1.35
N ARG A 288 4.49 -10.09 -2.08
CA ARG A 288 3.07 -10.49 -2.09
C ARG A 288 2.61 -11.06 -0.76
N LEU A 289 3.49 -11.78 -0.06
CA LEU A 289 3.24 -12.27 1.30
C LEU A 289 3.07 -11.09 2.26
N GLN A 290 3.95 -10.09 2.18
CA GLN A 290 3.87 -8.88 3.00
C GLN A 290 2.54 -8.13 2.77
N HIS A 291 2.11 -8.00 1.51
CA HIS A 291 0.80 -7.42 1.20
C HIS A 291 -0.36 -8.18 1.84
N LEU A 292 -0.32 -9.52 1.87
CA LEU A 292 -1.33 -10.33 2.52
C LEU A 292 -1.32 -10.14 4.04
N LEU A 293 -0.14 -10.16 4.67
CA LEU A 293 0.03 -9.91 6.11
C LEU A 293 -0.53 -8.54 6.52
N THR A 294 -0.20 -7.49 5.77
CA THR A 294 -0.76 -6.15 6.01
C THR A 294 -2.28 -6.16 5.88
N LYS A 295 -2.83 -6.86 4.88
CA LYS A 295 -4.29 -6.90 4.72
C LYS A 295 -4.98 -7.65 5.86
N ILE A 296 -4.40 -8.74 6.36
CA ILE A 296 -4.90 -9.46 7.54
C ILE A 296 -4.88 -8.56 8.78
N ARG A 297 -3.80 -7.80 9.01
CA ARG A 297 -3.73 -6.81 10.10
C ARG A 297 -4.86 -5.78 10.01
N VAL A 298 -5.10 -5.21 8.83
CA VAL A 298 -6.19 -4.25 8.62
C VAL A 298 -7.56 -4.87 8.91
N THR A 299 -7.78 -6.12 8.48
CA THR A 299 -9.02 -6.84 8.77
C THR A 299 -9.21 -7.08 10.28
N ALA A 300 -8.13 -7.33 11.02
CA ALA A 300 -8.18 -7.57 12.46
C ALA A 300 -8.42 -6.32 13.31
N GLN A 301 -8.28 -5.11 12.77
CA GLN A 301 -8.41 -3.86 13.52
C GLN A 301 -9.78 -3.72 14.22
N PRO A 302 -9.86 -2.95 15.33
CA PRO A 302 -11.09 -2.74 16.10
C PRO A 302 -12.26 -2.15 15.28
N HIS A 303 -11.95 -1.38 14.24
CA HIS A 303 -12.94 -0.76 13.37
C HIS A 303 -13.53 -1.72 12.30
N HIS A 304 -13.03 -2.96 12.23
CA HIS A 304 -13.48 -3.98 11.28
C HIS A 304 -13.96 -5.24 12.00
N MET A 305 -13.06 -6.15 12.37
CA MET A 305 -13.40 -7.45 12.98
C MET A 305 -13.02 -7.55 14.46
N CYS A 306 -12.16 -6.65 14.96
CA CYS A 306 -11.66 -6.65 16.34
C CYS A 306 -11.03 -8.00 16.76
N TYR A 307 -10.17 -8.56 15.88
CA TYR A 307 -9.47 -9.80 16.14
C TYR A 307 -8.13 -9.56 16.84
N SER A 308 -7.86 -10.39 17.84
CA SER A 308 -6.58 -10.39 18.53
C SER A 308 -5.57 -11.17 17.69
N LEU A 309 -4.62 -10.46 17.06
CA LEU A 309 -3.51 -11.11 16.36
C LEU A 309 -2.37 -11.41 17.34
N PRO A 310 -1.69 -12.56 17.21
CA PRO A 310 -0.56 -12.89 18.05
C PRO A 310 0.62 -11.96 17.77
N ASP A 311 1.23 -11.46 18.85
CA ASP A 311 2.41 -10.60 18.79
C ASP A 311 3.66 -11.49 18.66
N VAL A 312 3.96 -11.90 17.42
CA VAL A 312 5.08 -12.80 17.12
C VAL A 312 6.26 -11.95 16.65
N GLU A 313 7.26 -11.74 17.52
CA GLU A 313 8.55 -11.20 17.11
C GLU A 313 9.32 -12.27 16.32
N GLY A 314 9.62 -11.98 15.06
CA GLY A 314 10.18 -12.94 14.10
C GLY A 314 11.61 -13.43 14.38
N SER A 315 12.22 -13.05 15.51
CA SER A 315 13.60 -13.39 15.87
C SER A 315 13.76 -14.81 16.43
N ASP A 316 12.68 -15.46 16.86
CA ASP A 316 12.73 -16.78 17.54
C ASP A 316 12.08 -17.91 16.71
N VAL A 317 11.91 -17.66 15.41
CA VAL A 317 11.15 -18.53 14.49
C VAL A 317 12.00 -19.68 13.93
N MET A 318 13.32 -19.51 13.89
CA MET A 318 14.25 -20.43 13.25
C MET A 318 15.50 -20.54 14.12
N THR A 319 15.90 -21.76 14.48
CA THR A 319 17.15 -22.00 15.21
C THR A 319 18.37 -21.79 14.30
N ASP A 320 19.55 -21.52 14.89
CA ASP A 320 20.79 -21.37 14.12
C ASP A 320 21.09 -22.60 13.24
N ALA A 321 20.72 -23.80 13.70
CA ALA A 321 20.88 -25.04 12.96
C ALA A 321 19.91 -25.18 11.77
N GLU A 322 18.72 -24.60 11.85
CA GLU A 322 17.76 -24.53 10.74
C GLU A 322 18.09 -23.43 9.74
N LYS A 323 18.79 -22.38 10.20
CA LYS A 323 19.22 -21.25 9.38
C LYS A 323 20.37 -21.60 8.44
N ASP A 324 21.35 -22.37 8.90
CA ASP A 324 22.45 -22.81 8.05
C ASP A 324 22.75 -24.31 8.23
N PRO A 325 21.91 -25.20 7.67
CA PRO A 325 22.13 -26.63 7.77
C PRO A 325 23.32 -27.04 6.88
N THR A 326 24.26 -27.78 7.44
CA THR A 326 25.52 -28.15 6.77
C THR A 326 25.30 -29.03 5.53
N GLY A 327 26.01 -28.71 4.43
CA GLY A 327 26.07 -29.55 3.22
C GLY A 327 24.78 -29.54 2.39
N ASP A 328 24.39 -30.70 1.85
CA ASP A 328 23.22 -30.86 0.97
C ASP A 328 21.87 -30.67 1.69
N LEU A 329 21.88 -30.52 3.02
CA LEU A 329 20.67 -30.30 3.83
C LEU A 329 20.01 -28.95 3.55
N ARG A 330 20.79 -27.95 3.13
CA ARG A 330 20.30 -26.62 2.72
C ARG A 330 19.25 -26.69 1.62
N VAL A 331 19.59 -27.37 0.52
CA VAL A 331 18.70 -27.53 -0.65
C VAL A 331 17.45 -28.34 -0.26
N SER A 332 17.60 -29.33 0.62
CA SER A 332 16.47 -30.11 1.13
C SER A 332 15.50 -29.28 1.97
N ARG A 333 16.02 -28.44 2.89
CA ARG A 333 15.19 -27.50 3.66
C ARG A 333 14.45 -26.53 2.73
N ASP A 334 15.15 -25.89 1.79
CA ASP A 334 14.54 -24.88 0.90
C ASP A 334 13.42 -25.49 0.06
N TYR A 335 13.63 -26.72 -0.43
CA TYR A 335 12.60 -27.49 -1.11
C TYR A 335 11.37 -27.71 -0.21
N GLN A 336 11.57 -28.16 1.03
CA GLN A 336 10.48 -28.42 1.97
C GLN A 336 9.70 -27.15 2.30
N VAL A 337 10.39 -26.03 2.55
CA VAL A 337 9.78 -24.71 2.81
C VAL A 337 8.91 -24.30 1.64
N LEU A 338 9.47 -24.28 0.42
CA LEU A 338 8.75 -23.84 -0.78
C LEU A 338 7.57 -24.77 -1.11
N ASN A 339 7.73 -26.08 -0.94
CA ASN A 339 6.66 -27.05 -1.16
C ASN A 339 5.53 -26.88 -0.14
N ASN A 340 5.87 -26.83 1.16
CA ASN A 340 4.89 -26.69 2.23
C ASN A 340 4.14 -25.37 2.14
N PHE A 341 4.83 -24.28 1.80
CA PHE A 341 4.20 -22.98 1.62
C PHE A 341 3.13 -22.99 0.52
N ARG A 342 3.40 -23.65 -0.62
CA ARG A 342 2.41 -23.80 -1.70
C ARG A 342 1.16 -24.56 -1.27
N TRP A 343 1.35 -25.64 -0.51
CA TRP A 343 0.24 -26.42 0.03
C TRP A 343 -0.56 -25.64 1.07
N PHE A 344 0.13 -24.92 1.95
CA PHE A 344 -0.48 -24.05 2.94
C PHE A 344 -1.35 -22.96 2.31
N LEU A 345 -0.89 -22.31 1.22
CA LEU A 345 -1.69 -21.31 0.52
C LEU A 345 -2.98 -21.87 -0.10
N ARG A 346 -3.00 -23.15 -0.51
CA ARG A 346 -4.22 -23.81 -0.97
C ARG A 346 -5.23 -24.00 0.16
N TRP A 347 -4.74 -24.31 1.36
CA TRP A 347 -5.57 -24.41 2.55
C TRP A 347 -6.14 -23.06 2.96
N ILE A 348 -5.29 -22.03 3.09
CA ILE A 348 -5.75 -20.66 3.39
C ILE A 348 -6.81 -20.20 2.39
N LEU A 349 -6.63 -20.50 1.09
CA LEU A 349 -7.60 -20.11 0.09
C LEU A 349 -9.00 -20.68 0.37
N SER A 350 -9.09 -21.94 0.83
CA SER A 350 -10.36 -22.56 1.22
C SER A 350 -10.98 -21.84 2.42
N ASP A 351 -10.18 -21.55 3.45
CA ASP A 351 -10.69 -20.89 4.66
C ASP A 351 -11.16 -19.46 4.37
N VAL A 352 -10.39 -18.70 3.58
CA VAL A 352 -10.76 -17.33 3.19
C VAL A 352 -12.00 -17.31 2.29
N ILE A 353 -12.21 -18.33 1.45
CA ILE A 353 -13.47 -18.50 0.71
C ILE A 353 -14.63 -18.77 1.69
N GLY A 354 -14.41 -19.57 2.73
CA GLY A 354 -15.36 -19.81 3.81
C GLY A 354 -15.75 -18.54 4.56
N PHE A 355 -14.77 -17.76 5.03
CA PHE A 355 -15.02 -16.47 5.70
C PHE A 355 -15.78 -15.50 4.78
N ARG A 356 -15.36 -15.41 3.52
CA ARG A 356 -16.07 -14.58 2.52
C ARG A 356 -17.52 -15.04 2.37
N TYR A 357 -17.78 -16.34 2.30
CA TYR A 357 -19.15 -16.85 2.17
C TYR A 357 -20.01 -16.46 3.37
N ILE A 358 -19.50 -16.62 4.59
CA ILE A 358 -20.21 -16.24 5.83
C ILE A 358 -20.58 -14.75 5.81
N HIS A 359 -19.61 -13.87 5.52
CA HIS A 359 -19.84 -12.42 5.61
C HIS A 359 -20.58 -11.83 4.41
N CYS A 360 -20.44 -12.40 3.22
CA CYS A 360 -21.15 -11.90 2.03
C CYS A 360 -22.60 -12.41 1.93
N THR A 361 -22.96 -13.50 2.61
CA THR A 361 -24.35 -14.01 2.65
C THR A 361 -25.19 -13.38 3.75
N GLN A 362 -24.56 -12.78 4.76
CA GLN A 362 -25.25 -12.03 5.83
C GLN A 362 -25.56 -10.57 5.46
N GLU A 363 -25.07 -10.08 4.32
CA GLU A 363 -25.32 -8.73 3.78
C GLU A 363 -26.49 -8.66 2.77
N GLU A 364 -27.09 -9.79 2.39
CA GLU A 364 -28.34 -9.90 1.61
C GLU A 364 -29.56 -10.03 2.54
#